data_AF-A0A1Y0VR37-F1
#
_entry.id   AF-A0A1Y0VR37-F1
#
_cell.length_a   1.000
_cell.length_b   1.000
_cell.length_c   1.000
_cell.angle_alpha   90.00
_cell.angle_beta   90.00
_cell.angle_gamma   90.00
#
_symmetry.space_group_name_H-M   'P 1'
#
loop_
_entity.id
_entity.type
_entity.pdbx_description
1 polymer ?
#
loop_
_entity_poly.entity_id
_entity_poly.type
_entity_poly.pdbx_seq_one_letter_code
_entity_poly.pdbx_strand_id
1 'polypeptide(L)' 'MKFTYISQVDERDCGAACLAMVSATFNKNISISKIRELEKTSLDGSTALGFK' A
#
# COMPACT_ATOMS: atom_id res chain seq x y z
N MET A 1 6.05 -0.78 20.31
CA MET A 1 5.69 -0.24 18.99
C MET A 1 4.21 0.09 18.99
N LYS A 2 3.81 1.31 18.60
CA LYS A 2 2.40 1.63 18.39
C LYS A 2 2.08 1.33 16.93
N PHE A 3 1.22 0.34 16.69
CA PHE A 3 0.78 0.01 15.34
C PHE A 3 -0.29 1.02 14.92
N THR A 4 -0.08 1.71 13.80
CA THR A 4 -1.07 2.63 13.23
C THR A 4 -1.90 1.85 12.22
N TYR A 5 -3.15 1.58 12.58
CA TYR A 5 -4.11 1.03 11.63
C TYR A 5 -4.55 2.10 10.64
N ILE A 6 -4.50 1.78 9.35
CA ILE A 6 -4.95 2.66 8.27
C ILE A 6 -5.94 1.85 7.43
N SER A 7 -7.18 2.33 7.37
CA SER A 7 -8.24 1.69 6.56
C SER A 7 -8.00 1.91 5.07
N GLN A 8 -8.22 0.88 4.27
CA GLN A 8 -8.27 0.99 2.82
C GLN A 8 -9.42 1.91 2.37
N VAL A 9 -9.18 2.71 1.32
CA VAL A 9 -10.17 3.66 0.78
C VAL A 9 -11.03 3.01 -0.30
N ASP A 10 -10.43 2.14 -1.10
CA ASP A 10 -11.07 1.33 -2.16
C ASP A 10 -10.82 -0.16 -1.91
N GLU A 11 -11.63 -1.05 -2.48
CA GLU A 11 -11.40 -2.51 -2.39
C GLU A 11 -10.03 -2.93 -2.92
N ARG A 12 -9.48 -2.18 -3.88
CA ARG A 12 -8.18 -2.46 -4.50
C ARG A 12 -6.99 -1.87 -3.74
N ASP A 13 -7.21 -1.10 -2.67
CA ASP A 13 -6.13 -0.46 -1.91
C ASP A 13 -5.58 -1.33 -0.77
N CYS A 14 -5.90 -2.61 -0.71
CA CYS A 14 -5.40 -3.47 0.37
C CYS A 14 -3.86 -3.44 0.44
N GLY A 15 -3.18 -3.41 -0.71
CA GLY A 15 -1.72 -3.23 -0.82
C GLY A 15 -1.26 -1.85 -0.36
N ALA A 16 -1.85 -0.79 -0.91
CA ALA A 16 -1.52 0.59 -0.56
C ALA A 16 -1.71 0.89 0.94
N ALA A 17 -2.78 0.36 1.55
CA ALA A 17 -3.05 0.49 2.98
C ALA A 17 -2.00 -0.25 3.81
N CYS A 18 -1.60 -1.47 3.42
CA CYS A 18 -0.53 -2.21 4.08
C CYS A 18 0.80 -1.44 4.07
N LEU A 19 1.19 -0.91 2.90
CA LEU A 19 2.42 -0.12 2.76
C LEU A 19 2.35 1.19 3.53
N ALA A 20 1.19 1.83 3.62
CA ALA A 20 0.99 3.01 4.45
C ALA A 20 1.19 2.69 5.93
N MET A 21 0.62 1.58 6.41
CA MET A 21 0.76 1.13 7.80
C MET A 21 2.22 0.84 8.14
N VAL A 22 2.92 0.09 7.28
CA VAL A 22 4.36 -0.20 7.45
C VAL A 22 5.17 1.09 7.45
N SER A 23 4.95 1.99 6.49
CA SER A 23 5.65 3.28 6.43
C SER A 23 5.43 4.13 7.69
N ALA A 24 4.20 4.13 8.23
CA ALA A 24 3.87 4.83 9.46
C ALA A 24 4.64 4.27 10.67
N THR A 25 4.95 2.97 10.71
CA THR A 25 5.80 2.39 11.77
C THR A 25 7.24 2.93 11.77
N PHE A 26 7.72 3.41 10.61
CA PHE A 26 9.03 4.05 10.46
C PHE A 26 8.96 5.59 10.52
N ASN A 27 7.88 6.16 11.07
CA ASN A 27 7.61 7.60 11.12
C ASN A 27 7.52 8.27 9.73
N LYS A 28 7.20 7.50 8.68
CA LYS A 28 6.95 8.02 7.32
C LYS A 28 5.45 8.01 7.03
N ASN A 29 4.82 9.18 7.07
CA ASN A 29 3.42 9.34 6.71
C ASN A 29 3.28 9.53 5.20
N ILE A 30 3.08 8.42 4.48
CA ILE A 30 2.84 8.42 3.04
C ILE A 30 1.33 8.22 2.82
N SER A 31 0.71 9.06 1.99
CA SER A 31 -0.71 8.93 1.68
C SER A 31 -0.99 7.71 0.81
N ILE A 32 -2.15 7.09 1.00
CA ILE A 32 -2.62 5.96 0.17
C ILE A 32 -2.60 6.34 -1.31
N SER A 33 -3.01 7.57 -1.67
CA SER A 33 -2.98 8.05 -3.05
C SER A 33 -1.57 8.06 -3.66
N LYS A 34 -0.55 8.41 -2.86
CA LYS A 34 0.84 8.40 -3.33
C LYS A 34 1.35 6.99 -3.52
N ILE A 35 1.01 6.07 -2.60
CA ILE A 35 1.36 4.66 -2.73
C ILE A 35 0.65 4.05 -3.93
N ARG A 36 -0.63 4.34 -4.13
CA ARG A 36 -1.39 3.92 -5.31
C ARG A 36 -0.74 4.40 -6.60
N GLU A 37 -0.26 5.64 -6.64
CA GLU A 37 0.50 6.16 -7.79
C GLU A 37 1.80 5.38 -8.06
N LEU A 38 2.49 4.95 -7.00
CA LEU A 38 3.69 4.11 -7.11
C LEU A 38 3.34 2.65 -7.48
N GLU A 39 2.20 2.14 -7.01
CA GLU A 39 1.68 0.80 -7.30
C GLU A 39 1.10 0.67 -8.72
N LYS A 40 0.76 1.77 -9.40
CA LYS A 40 0.24 1.83 -10.79
C LYS A 40 1.13 1.14 -11.86
N THR A 41 2.19 0.45 -11.47
CA THR A 41 2.93 -0.48 -12.32
C THR A 41 2.16 -1.79 -12.58
N SER A 42 1.02 -2.05 -11.93
CA SER A 42 0.20 -3.24 -12.22
C SER A 42 -1.30 -2.94 -12.22
N LEU A 43 -1.84 -2.57 -13.38
CA LEU A 43 -3.30 -2.47 -13.63
C LEU A 43 -4.05 -3.81 -13.46
N ASP A 44 -3.32 -4.92 -13.26
CA ASP A 44 -3.86 -6.28 -13.05
C ASP A 44 -3.82 -6.74 -11.58
N GLY A 45 -3.59 -5.83 -10.64
CA GLY A 45 -3.33 -6.18 -9.25
C GLY A 45 -1.90 -6.64 -9.03
N SER A 46 -1.47 -6.59 -7.77
CA SER A 46 -0.16 -7.07 -7.34
C SER A 46 -0.13 -8.59 -7.36
N THR A 47 -0.06 -9.18 -8.55
CA THR A 47 0.18 -10.61 -8.72
C THR A 47 1.58 -10.90 -8.17
N ALA A 48 1.68 -11.72 -7.12
CA ALA A 48 2.93 -12.20 -6.54
C ALA A 48 3.71 -13.18 -7.46
N LEU A 49 3.53 -13.08 -8.78
CA LEU A 49 4.06 -14.01 -9.78
C LEU A 49 4.60 -13.24 -10.99
N GLY A 50 5.78 -12.66 -10.79
CA GLY A 50 6.70 -12.26 -11.85
C GLY A 50 7.67 -13.38 -12.22
N PHE A 51 7.17 -14.62 -12.37
CA PHE A 51 7.97 -15.70 -12.96
C PHE A 51 7.46 -15.98 -14.37
N LYS A 52 8.26 -15.58 -15.36
CA LYS A 52 8.32 -16.23 -16.66
C LYS A 52 9.77 -16.65 -16.89
#